data_AF-A0AAV7APR4-F1
#
_entry.id   AF-A0AAV7APR4-F1
#
_cell.length_a   1.000
_cell.length_b   1.000
_cell.length_c   1.000
_cell.angle_alpha   90.00
_cell.angle_beta   90.00
_cell.angle_gamma   90.00
#
_symmetry.space_group_name_H-M   'P 1'
#
loop_
_entity.id
_entity.type
_entity.pdbx_description
1 polymer ?
#
loop_
_entity_poly.entity_id
_entity_poly.type
_entity_poly.pdbx_seq_one_letter_code
_entity_poly.pdbx_strand_id
1 'polypeptide(L)'
;MAKLSQGVGSAEDLNKISDEELLRWSKEDLIKRLRKVEGDKMNLMVEHSNLMKDVNRRLQVHLHEIRGLKEVNQKLQDDNQELRELCCFLDDDRQKGKKLSREWQRFGRHTAGVMWKEVGSYQQKLKDLESKQEALIRDNLELKEIVLMLDEERNGAGSRSSIDSQNSLTNLNGGSGARDVGDGSSTSSTGSAGSPDHHHHHHHHPKPVENKTGTIRRSADDLSTLPHHRSIPNGLNGHCTDTA
;
A
#
# COMPACT_ATOMS: atom_id res chain seq x y z
N MET A 1 -51.58 26.84 13.98
CA MET A 1 -52.68 27.41 14.80
C MET A 1 -53.08 26.38 15.86
N ALA A 2 -53.25 26.78 17.11
CA ALA A 2 -53.84 25.95 18.17
C ALA A 2 -54.76 26.85 19.02
N LYS A 3 -55.93 26.35 19.42
CA LYS A 3 -56.87 27.12 20.26
C LYS A 3 -56.29 27.27 21.67
N LEU A 4 -56.23 28.49 22.19
CA LEU A 4 -56.18 28.68 23.64
C LEU A 4 -57.51 28.18 24.21
N SER A 5 -57.47 27.15 25.05
CA SER A 5 -58.64 26.73 25.81
C SER A 5 -58.80 27.66 27.01
N GLN A 6 -59.72 28.63 26.91
CA GLN A 6 -60.11 29.45 28.05
C GLN A 6 -60.80 28.54 29.08
N GLY A 7 -60.13 28.29 30.20
CA GLY A 7 -60.56 27.31 31.22
C GLY A 7 -60.00 27.57 32.61
N VAL A 8 -59.63 28.82 32.93
CA VAL A 8 -59.15 29.24 34.25
C VAL A 8 -60.08 30.33 34.76
N GLY A 9 -61.07 29.93 35.56
CA GLY A 9 -62.19 30.80 35.94
C GLY A 9 -63.15 30.17 36.97
N SER A 10 -62.63 29.86 38.16
CA SER A 10 -63.46 29.59 39.35
C SER A 10 -62.72 29.80 40.68
N ALA A 11 -61.39 29.61 40.70
CA ALA A 11 -60.57 29.77 41.90
C ALA A 11 -60.49 31.21 42.44
N GLU A 12 -60.56 32.23 41.58
CA GLU A 12 -60.41 33.63 42.01
C GLU A 12 -61.68 34.24 42.64
N ASP A 13 -62.85 33.67 42.41
CA ASP A 13 -64.11 34.38 42.69
C ASP A 13 -64.58 34.28 44.15
N LEU A 14 -64.05 33.34 44.93
CA LEU A 14 -64.37 33.26 46.37
C LEU A 14 -63.70 34.38 47.17
N ASN A 15 -62.44 34.71 46.88
CA ASN A 15 -61.71 35.81 47.54
C ASN A 15 -62.20 37.21 47.09
N LYS A 16 -63.17 37.29 46.18
CA LYS A 16 -63.76 38.54 45.65
C LYS A 16 -65.18 38.81 46.17
N ILE A 17 -65.79 37.87 46.89
CA ILE A 17 -67.11 38.02 47.53
C ILE A 17 -66.87 38.53 48.95
N SER A 18 -67.55 39.60 49.37
CA SER A 18 -67.40 40.12 50.73
C SER A 18 -68.22 39.31 51.74
N ASP A 19 -67.85 39.39 53.02
CA ASP A 19 -68.54 38.67 54.10
C ASP A 19 -70.03 39.07 54.19
N GLU A 20 -70.37 40.34 53.93
CA GLU A 20 -71.76 40.81 53.89
C GLU A 20 -72.58 40.26 52.72
N GLU A 21 -71.94 39.77 51.65
CA GLU A 21 -72.62 39.06 50.56
C GLU A 21 -72.78 37.57 50.89
N LEU A 22 -71.75 36.97 51.49
CA LEU A 22 -71.76 35.60 52.01
C LEU A 22 -72.86 35.38 53.06
N LEU A 23 -73.07 36.33 53.98
CA LEU A 23 -74.14 36.28 54.97
C LEU A 23 -75.57 36.32 54.39
N ARG A 24 -75.76 36.74 53.12
CA ARG A 24 -77.09 36.76 52.47
C ARG A 24 -77.47 35.43 51.80
N TRP A 25 -76.59 34.43 51.79
CA TRP A 25 -76.85 33.15 51.11
C TRP A 25 -77.52 32.13 52.02
N SER A 26 -78.24 31.17 51.42
CA SER A 26 -78.70 30.00 52.17
C SER A 26 -77.53 29.08 52.52
N LYS A 27 -77.65 28.36 53.63
CA LYS A 27 -76.73 27.30 54.05
C LYS A 27 -76.57 26.25 52.94
N GLU A 28 -77.66 25.94 52.25
CA GLU A 28 -77.75 24.95 51.19
C GLU A 28 -76.96 25.39 49.94
N ASP A 29 -76.97 26.68 49.59
CA ASP A 29 -76.22 27.22 48.46
C ASP A 29 -74.72 27.35 48.75
N LEU A 30 -74.35 27.69 49.99
CA LEU A 30 -72.97 27.62 50.47
C LEU A 30 -72.43 26.19 50.38
N ILE A 31 -73.21 25.19 50.82
CA ILE A 31 -72.82 23.76 50.71
C ILE A 31 -72.70 23.32 49.25
N LYS A 32 -73.60 23.74 48.35
CA LYS A 32 -73.51 23.45 46.91
C LYS A 32 -72.22 24.03 46.30
N ARG A 33 -71.90 25.30 46.61
CA ARG A 33 -70.74 25.98 46.03
C ARG A 33 -69.41 25.47 46.61
N LEU A 34 -69.37 25.13 47.90
CA LEU A 34 -68.23 24.45 48.52
C LEU A 34 -67.94 23.12 47.81
N ARG A 35 -68.93 22.23 47.69
CA ARG A 35 -68.78 20.94 46.99
C ARG A 35 -68.35 21.09 45.53
N LYS A 36 -68.82 22.13 44.83
CA LYS A 36 -68.35 22.43 43.47
C LYS A 36 -66.86 22.77 43.49
N VAL A 37 -66.42 23.68 44.36
CA VAL A 37 -65.01 24.13 44.43
C VAL A 37 -64.08 23.02 44.91
N GLU A 38 -64.53 22.13 45.79
CA GLU A 38 -63.81 20.90 46.16
C GLU A 38 -63.64 19.96 44.96
N GLY A 39 -64.68 19.79 44.14
CA GLY A 39 -64.63 19.04 42.88
C GLY A 39 -63.71 19.67 41.84
N ASP A 40 -63.86 20.98 41.57
CA ASP A 40 -63.00 21.74 40.65
C ASP A 40 -61.52 21.64 41.08
N LYS A 41 -61.23 21.73 42.39
CA LYS A 41 -59.89 21.55 42.96
C LYS A 41 -59.35 20.14 42.74
N MET A 42 -60.16 19.09 42.97
CA MET A 42 -59.72 17.71 42.76
C MET A 42 -59.46 17.41 41.28
N ASN A 43 -60.30 17.93 40.39
CA ASN A 43 -60.08 17.86 38.93
C ASN A 43 -58.78 18.57 38.53
N LEU A 44 -58.53 19.78 39.03
CA LEU A 44 -57.29 20.52 38.76
C LEU A 44 -56.03 19.80 39.28
N MET A 45 -56.12 19.13 40.43
CA MET A 45 -55.04 18.27 40.95
C MET A 45 -54.75 17.06 40.04
N VAL A 46 -55.79 16.44 39.47
CA VAL A 46 -55.64 15.34 38.51
C VAL A 46 -55.00 15.84 37.20
N GLU A 47 -55.47 16.97 36.66
CA GLU A 47 -54.88 17.55 35.45
C GLU A 47 -53.43 17.99 35.65
N HIS A 48 -53.09 18.61 36.79
CA HIS A 48 -51.71 18.92 37.14
C HIS A 48 -50.84 17.65 37.26
N SER A 49 -51.36 16.57 37.86
CA SER A 49 -50.69 15.27 37.92
C SER A 49 -50.44 14.69 36.51
N ASN A 50 -51.40 14.84 35.59
CA ASN A 50 -51.30 14.34 34.22
C ASN A 50 -50.31 15.16 33.39
N LEU A 51 -50.34 16.50 33.50
CA LEU A 51 -49.35 17.39 32.88
C LEU A 51 -47.93 17.07 33.34
N MET A 52 -47.72 16.87 34.65
CA MET A 52 -46.40 16.52 35.20
C MET A 52 -45.89 15.16 34.70
N LYS A 53 -46.78 14.16 34.53
CA LYS A 53 -46.43 12.87 33.91
C LYS A 53 -45.97 13.04 32.46
N ASP A 54 -46.65 13.88 31.67
CA ASP A 54 -46.29 14.10 30.27
C ASP A 54 -44.99 14.91 30.12
N VAL A 55 -44.76 15.94 30.95
CA VAL A 55 -43.47 16.66 31.03
C VAL A 55 -42.32 15.69 31.35
N ASN A 56 -42.49 14.84 32.36
CA ASN A 56 -41.50 13.81 32.71
C ASN A 56 -41.28 12.79 31.57
N ARG A 57 -42.35 12.39 30.86
CA ARG A 57 -42.26 11.49 29.71
C ARG A 57 -41.45 12.11 28.56
N ARG A 58 -41.74 13.36 28.19
CA ARG A 58 -41.00 14.09 27.15
C ARG A 58 -39.52 14.27 27.52
N LEU A 59 -39.25 14.61 28.78
CA LEU A 59 -37.88 14.73 29.30
C LEU A 59 -37.10 13.42 29.16
N GLN A 60 -37.71 12.27 29.48
CA GLN A 60 -37.05 10.96 29.32
C GLN A 60 -36.76 10.62 27.84
N VAL A 61 -37.65 10.99 26.91
CA VAL A 61 -37.40 10.83 25.46
C VAL A 61 -36.19 11.66 25.03
N HIS A 62 -36.14 12.95 25.36
CA HIS A 62 -34.99 13.80 25.01
C HIS A 62 -33.70 13.36 25.70
N LEU A 63 -33.75 12.85 26.94
CA LEU A 63 -32.57 12.27 27.60
C LEU A 63 -32.08 10.98 26.89
N HIS A 64 -32.96 10.19 26.28
CA HIS A 64 -32.57 9.04 25.46
C HIS A 64 -31.97 9.49 24.11
N GLU A 65 -32.62 10.45 23.44
CA GLU A 65 -32.13 11.09 22.21
C GLU A 65 -30.73 11.70 22.37
N ILE A 66 -30.48 12.44 23.46
CA ILE A 66 -29.17 13.01 23.80
C ILE A 66 -28.09 11.94 24.02
N ARG A 67 -28.45 10.72 24.46
CA ARG A 67 -27.50 9.60 24.59
C ARG A 67 -27.17 9.00 23.22
N GLY A 68 -28.19 8.67 22.42
CA GLY A 68 -27.97 8.16 21.05
C GLY A 68 -27.20 9.14 20.16
N LEU A 69 -27.46 10.45 20.26
CA LEU A 69 -26.69 11.48 19.54
C LEU A 69 -25.23 11.55 20.00
N LYS A 70 -24.93 11.29 21.29
CA LYS A 70 -23.53 11.20 21.77
C LYS A 70 -22.84 9.94 21.27
N GLU A 71 -23.52 8.81 21.23
CA GLU A 71 -22.99 7.54 20.69
C GLU A 71 -22.64 7.67 19.20
N VAL A 72 -23.54 8.26 18.40
CA VAL A 72 -23.28 8.55 16.98
C VAL A 72 -22.15 9.57 16.81
N ASN A 73 -22.08 10.61 17.64
CA ASN A 73 -21.02 11.62 17.56
C ASN A 73 -19.65 11.04 17.95
N GLN A 74 -19.58 10.18 18.98
CA GLN A 74 -18.35 9.47 19.35
C GLN A 74 -17.86 8.62 18.19
N LYS A 75 -18.72 7.78 17.61
CA LYS A 75 -18.34 6.98 16.44
C LYS A 75 -17.83 7.86 15.29
N LEU A 76 -18.50 8.99 15.00
CA LEU A 76 -18.05 9.91 13.95
C LEU A 76 -16.71 10.59 14.27
N GLN A 77 -16.30 10.70 15.54
CA GLN A 77 -14.95 11.13 15.93
C GLN A 77 -13.92 10.01 15.76
N ASP A 78 -14.28 8.78 16.13
CA ASP A 78 -13.44 7.59 15.98
C ASP A 78 -13.15 7.33 14.48
N ASP A 79 -14.21 7.29 13.65
CA ASP A 79 -14.14 7.23 12.18
C ASP A 79 -13.26 8.38 11.60
N ASN A 80 -13.31 9.58 12.19
CA ASN A 80 -12.49 10.73 11.76
C ASN A 80 -11.02 10.57 12.12
N GLN A 81 -10.70 9.89 13.23
CA GLN A 81 -9.35 9.64 13.69
C GLN A 81 -8.69 8.52 12.86
N GLU A 82 -9.41 7.43 12.60
CA GLU A 82 -8.96 6.37 11.67
C GLU A 82 -8.63 6.94 10.28
N LEU A 83 -9.48 7.84 9.75
CA LEU A 83 -9.22 8.51 8.47
C LEU A 83 -7.96 9.39 8.46
N ARG A 84 -7.56 9.98 9.59
CA ARG A 84 -6.31 10.76 9.71
C ARG A 84 -5.10 9.84 9.74
N GLU A 85 -5.17 8.75 10.50
CA GLU A 85 -4.12 7.74 10.58
C GLU A 85 -3.91 7.05 9.22
N LEU A 86 -4.99 6.75 8.50
CA LEU A 86 -4.94 6.25 7.12
C LEU A 86 -4.29 7.25 6.17
N CYS A 87 -4.61 8.55 6.27
CA CYS A 87 -3.93 9.59 5.49
C CYS A 87 -2.42 9.59 5.74
N CYS A 88 -1.97 9.52 7.00
CA CYS A 88 -0.54 9.46 7.34
C CYS A 88 0.12 8.20 6.77
N PHE A 89 -0.49 7.01 6.92
CA PHE A 89 0.02 5.76 6.37
C PHE A 89 0.18 5.80 4.84
N LEU A 90 -0.83 6.30 4.12
CA LEU A 90 -0.79 6.44 2.67
C LEU A 90 0.27 7.45 2.22
N ASP A 91 0.51 8.50 3.00
CA ASP A 91 1.57 9.47 2.69
C ASP A 91 2.97 8.87 2.86
N ASP A 92 3.20 8.09 3.91
CA ASP A 92 4.45 7.34 4.10
C ASP A 92 4.71 6.35 2.96
N ASP A 93 3.71 5.55 2.57
CA ASP A 93 3.83 4.64 1.42
C ASP A 93 4.07 5.39 0.10
N ARG A 94 3.44 6.55 -0.09
CA ARG A 94 3.71 7.46 -1.22
C ARG A 94 5.16 7.96 -1.23
N GLN A 95 5.79 8.20 -0.07
CA GLN A 95 7.22 8.55 0.00
C GLN A 95 8.13 7.32 -0.23
N LYS A 96 7.78 6.14 0.31
CA LYS A 96 8.49 4.87 0.04
C LYS A 96 8.52 4.56 -1.46
N GLY A 97 7.39 4.68 -2.16
CA GLY A 97 7.29 4.49 -3.60
C GLY A 97 8.16 5.47 -4.41
N LYS A 98 8.22 6.75 -4.02
CA LYS A 98 9.13 7.74 -4.61
C LYS A 98 10.60 7.40 -4.38
N LYS A 99 10.97 6.91 -3.19
CA LYS A 99 12.35 6.47 -2.89
C LYS A 99 12.72 5.26 -3.77
N LEU A 100 11.88 4.24 -3.79
CA LEU A 100 12.07 3.03 -4.60
C LEU A 100 12.21 3.37 -6.10
N SER A 101 11.38 4.26 -6.64
CA SER A 101 11.49 4.73 -8.03
C SER A 101 12.85 5.39 -8.32
N ARG A 102 13.36 6.23 -7.40
CA ARG A 102 14.70 6.85 -7.52
C ARG A 102 15.85 5.85 -7.35
N GLU A 103 15.61 4.72 -6.69
CA GLU A 103 16.58 3.62 -6.53
C GLU A 103 16.59 2.74 -7.79
N TRP A 104 15.42 2.38 -8.30
CA TRP A 104 15.24 1.66 -9.56
C TRP A 104 15.87 2.40 -10.75
N GLN A 105 15.66 3.72 -10.85
CA GLN A 105 16.31 4.54 -11.88
C GLN A 105 17.85 4.60 -11.74
N ARG A 106 18.39 4.55 -10.53
CA ARG A 106 19.84 4.51 -10.30
C ARG A 106 20.40 3.14 -10.70
N PHE A 107 19.74 2.06 -10.27
CA PHE A 107 20.05 0.69 -10.66
C PHE A 107 20.05 0.53 -12.19
N GLY A 108 18.96 0.91 -12.86
CA GLY A 108 18.86 0.81 -14.33
C GLY A 108 19.97 1.55 -15.08
N ARG A 109 20.33 2.77 -14.65
CA ARG A 109 21.47 3.50 -15.23
C ARG A 109 22.82 2.82 -14.96
N HIS A 110 23.03 2.29 -13.76
CA HIS A 110 24.25 1.58 -13.41
C HIS A 110 24.40 0.29 -14.22
N THR A 111 23.38 -0.58 -14.21
CA THR A 111 23.38 -1.85 -14.94
C THR A 111 23.56 -1.65 -16.44
N ALA A 112 22.87 -0.68 -17.04
CA ALA A 112 23.10 -0.33 -18.44
C ALA A 112 24.55 0.13 -18.69
N GLY A 113 25.09 0.99 -17.83
CA GLY A 113 26.48 1.49 -17.94
C GLY A 113 27.56 0.42 -17.73
N VAL A 114 27.25 -0.68 -17.03
CA VAL A 114 28.10 -1.87 -16.94
C VAL A 114 28.01 -2.69 -18.24
N MET A 115 26.79 -3.05 -18.66
CA MET A 115 26.55 -3.82 -19.89
C MET A 115 27.17 -3.16 -21.13
N TRP A 116 27.06 -1.84 -21.29
CA TRP A 116 27.69 -1.10 -22.40
C TRP A 116 29.22 -1.24 -22.41
N LYS A 117 29.88 -1.26 -21.25
CA LYS A 117 31.34 -1.45 -21.13
C LYS A 117 31.76 -2.87 -21.45
N GLU A 118 31.00 -3.85 -20.94
CA GLU A 118 31.26 -5.27 -21.20
C GLU A 118 31.09 -5.60 -22.69
N VAL A 119 29.99 -5.17 -23.31
CA VAL A 119 29.77 -5.31 -24.77
C VAL A 119 30.88 -4.63 -25.58
N GLY A 120 31.29 -3.41 -25.21
CA GLY A 120 32.42 -2.74 -25.85
C GLY A 120 33.75 -3.48 -25.71
N SER A 121 34.01 -4.09 -24.54
CA SER A 121 35.20 -4.91 -24.30
C SER A 121 35.18 -6.20 -25.13
N TYR A 122 34.03 -6.89 -25.21
CA TYR A 122 33.88 -8.07 -26.07
C TYR A 122 34.03 -7.71 -27.56
N GLN A 123 33.49 -6.59 -28.02
CA GLN A 123 33.65 -6.09 -29.39
C GLN A 123 35.11 -5.76 -29.73
N GLN A 124 35.88 -5.18 -28.82
CA GLN A 124 37.30 -4.96 -29.05
C GLN A 124 38.07 -6.29 -29.08
N LYS A 125 37.81 -7.18 -28.13
CA LYS A 125 38.45 -8.50 -28.07
C LYS A 125 38.16 -9.36 -29.31
N LEU A 126 36.99 -9.20 -29.93
CA LEU A 126 36.66 -9.85 -31.20
C LEU A 126 37.56 -9.35 -32.34
N LYS A 127 37.66 -8.02 -32.53
CA LYS A 127 38.56 -7.41 -33.52
C LYS A 127 40.03 -7.81 -33.33
N ASP A 128 40.47 -7.86 -32.07
CA ASP A 128 41.82 -8.29 -31.70
C ASP A 128 42.08 -9.78 -32.03
N LEU A 129 41.05 -10.60 -32.20
CA LEU A 129 41.15 -12.00 -32.63
C LEU A 129 41.03 -12.13 -34.15
N GLU A 130 40.10 -11.40 -34.77
CA GLU A 130 39.95 -11.31 -36.23
C GLU A 130 41.27 -10.88 -36.90
N SER A 131 41.90 -9.80 -36.42
CA SER A 131 43.18 -9.32 -36.96
C SER A 131 44.35 -10.32 -36.75
N LYS A 132 44.33 -11.10 -35.66
CA LYS A 132 45.31 -12.19 -35.44
C LYS A 132 45.07 -13.37 -36.38
N GLN A 133 43.81 -13.69 -36.67
CA GLN A 133 43.46 -14.71 -37.65
C GLN A 133 43.89 -14.29 -39.07
N GLU A 134 43.71 -13.02 -39.45
CA GLU A 134 44.21 -12.47 -40.71
C GLU A 134 45.74 -12.51 -40.82
N ALA A 135 46.46 -12.25 -39.72
CA ALA A 135 47.92 -12.41 -39.69
C ALA A 135 48.31 -13.87 -39.90
N LEU A 136 47.77 -14.81 -39.10
CA LEU A 136 48.05 -16.23 -39.23
C LEU A 136 47.69 -16.80 -40.62
N ILE A 137 46.68 -16.26 -41.30
CA ILE A 137 46.34 -16.62 -42.68
C ILE A 137 47.43 -16.15 -43.66
N ARG A 138 47.97 -14.93 -43.50
CA ARG A 138 49.09 -14.43 -44.34
C ARG A 138 50.37 -15.23 -44.09
N ASP A 139 50.77 -15.40 -42.83
CA ASP A 139 51.92 -16.22 -42.45
C ASP A 139 51.81 -17.64 -43.04
N ASN A 140 50.60 -18.23 -43.04
CA ASN A 140 50.35 -19.55 -43.60
C ASN A 140 50.34 -19.61 -45.13
N LEU A 141 50.09 -18.49 -45.82
CA LEU A 141 50.22 -18.38 -47.28
C LEU A 141 51.69 -18.20 -47.68
N GLU A 142 52.43 -17.32 -46.99
CA GLU A 142 53.87 -17.13 -47.19
C GLU A 142 54.65 -18.44 -46.96
N LEU A 143 54.31 -19.20 -45.91
CA LEU A 143 54.88 -20.54 -45.67
C LEU A 143 54.54 -21.56 -46.77
N LYS A 144 53.36 -21.48 -47.40
CA LYS A 144 53.00 -22.36 -48.52
C LYS A 144 53.80 -22.00 -49.79
N GLU A 145 53.99 -20.72 -50.06
CA GLU A 145 54.79 -20.24 -51.18
C GLU A 145 56.27 -20.68 -51.04
N ILE A 146 56.84 -20.56 -49.84
CA ILE A 146 58.19 -21.06 -49.52
C ILE A 146 58.29 -22.58 -49.76
N VAL A 147 57.31 -23.37 -49.32
CA VAL A 147 57.29 -24.83 -49.54
C VAL A 147 57.19 -25.17 -51.03
N LEU A 148 56.38 -24.44 -51.81
CA LEU A 148 56.28 -24.65 -53.26
C LEU A 148 57.62 -24.37 -53.96
N MET A 149 58.31 -23.27 -53.64
CA MET A 149 59.63 -22.97 -54.21
C MET A 149 60.67 -24.07 -53.89
N LEU A 150 60.69 -24.56 -52.65
CA LEU A 150 61.59 -25.66 -52.24
C LEU A 150 61.25 -27.01 -52.91
N ASP A 151 59.96 -27.26 -53.18
CA ASP A 151 59.51 -28.42 -53.95
C ASP A 151 59.89 -28.30 -55.45
N GLU A 152 59.81 -27.10 -56.03
CA GLU A 152 60.23 -26.82 -57.40
C GLU A 152 61.75 -26.93 -57.58
N GLU A 153 62.56 -26.39 -56.66
CA GLU A 153 64.03 -26.55 -56.68
C GLU A 153 64.44 -28.03 -56.64
N ARG A 154 63.83 -28.80 -55.72
CA ARG A 154 64.10 -30.24 -55.57
C ARG A 154 63.71 -31.04 -56.82
N ASN A 155 62.64 -30.66 -57.50
CA ASN A 155 62.15 -31.37 -58.69
C ASN A 155 62.83 -30.90 -59.99
N GLY A 156 63.29 -29.64 -60.05
CA GLY A 156 64.02 -29.07 -61.19
C GLY A 156 65.49 -29.49 -61.25
N ALA A 157 66.12 -29.75 -60.09
CA ALA A 157 67.52 -30.17 -59.97
C ALA A 157 67.82 -31.63 -60.40
N GLY A 158 67.14 -32.10 -61.45
CA GLY A 158 67.40 -33.37 -62.14
C GLY A 158 66.68 -34.58 -61.55
N SER A 159 65.76 -35.14 -62.33
CA SER A 159 65.03 -36.37 -62.02
C SER A 159 65.94 -37.58 -61.79
N ARG A 160 66.43 -37.76 -60.57
CA ARG A 160 66.93 -39.02 -60.04
C ARG A 160 65.97 -39.51 -58.97
N SER A 161 64.84 -40.04 -59.45
CA SER A 161 63.90 -40.81 -58.63
C SER A 161 64.61 -42.05 -58.09
N SER A 162 65.28 -41.93 -56.96
CA SER A 162 65.66 -43.09 -56.19
C SER A 162 64.38 -43.71 -55.65
N ILE A 163 64.04 -44.86 -56.22
CA ILE A 163 63.35 -45.92 -55.50
C ILE A 163 64.11 -46.21 -54.18
N ASP A 164 63.43 -46.85 -53.23
CA ASP A 164 63.87 -47.16 -51.85
C ASP A 164 63.57 -46.11 -50.77
N SER A 165 62.28 -45.78 -50.66
CA SER A 165 61.65 -45.57 -49.33
C SER A 165 60.25 -46.21 -49.24
N GLN A 166 60.03 -47.31 -49.97
CA GLN A 166 58.91 -48.22 -49.71
C GLN A 166 59.26 -49.20 -48.59
N ASN A 167 59.39 -48.71 -47.35
CA ASN A 167 59.14 -49.54 -46.18
C ASN A 167 58.76 -48.72 -44.94
N SER A 168 58.00 -49.33 -44.02
CA SER A 168 57.75 -48.86 -42.65
C SER A 168 56.84 -47.64 -42.42
N LEU A 169 55.72 -47.51 -43.15
CA LEU A 169 54.49 -46.88 -42.61
C LEU A 169 53.19 -47.66 -42.92
N THR A 170 53.27 -48.88 -43.44
CA THR A 170 52.13 -49.81 -43.60
C THR A 170 51.84 -50.64 -42.34
N ASN A 171 51.82 -49.95 -41.20
CA ASN A 171 51.26 -50.30 -39.89
C ASN A 171 51.48 -49.03 -39.02
N LEU A 172 50.51 -48.50 -38.27
CA LEU A 172 49.43 -49.18 -37.56
C LEU A 172 48.04 -48.62 -37.91
N ASN A 173 47.11 -49.51 -38.30
CA ASN A 173 45.69 -49.24 -38.11
C ASN A 173 45.28 -49.73 -36.72
N GLY A 174 45.15 -48.79 -35.79
CA GLY A 174 44.84 -49.01 -34.37
C GLY A 174 45.81 -48.23 -33.49
N GLY A 175 45.38 -47.56 -32.42
CA GLY A 175 44.04 -47.46 -31.85
C GLY A 175 44.17 -47.08 -30.37
N SER A 176 43.17 -46.37 -29.82
CA SER A 176 43.07 -46.03 -28.38
C SER A 176 44.30 -45.35 -27.76
N GLY A 177 44.36 -44.00 -27.85
CA GLY A 177 45.34 -43.17 -27.14
C GLY A 177 44.65 -42.06 -26.34
N ALA A 178 43.95 -42.42 -25.27
CA ALA A 178 43.21 -41.46 -24.45
C ALA A 178 44.15 -40.41 -23.80
N ARG A 179 43.74 -39.15 -23.83
CA ARG A 179 44.31 -38.05 -23.02
C ARG A 179 43.20 -37.37 -22.23
N ASP A 180 42.58 -38.18 -21.39
CA ASP A 180 41.84 -37.71 -20.22
C ASP A 180 42.83 -37.45 -19.08
N VAL A 181 42.88 -36.20 -18.59
CA VAL A 181 43.07 -35.76 -17.19
C VAL A 181 43.13 -34.22 -17.16
N GLY A 182 42.47 -33.56 -16.20
CA GLY A 182 42.77 -32.15 -15.88
C GLY A 182 41.58 -31.21 -15.56
N ASP A 183 40.62 -31.61 -14.72
CA ASP A 183 39.53 -30.75 -14.25
C ASP A 183 39.99 -29.78 -13.12
N GLY A 184 40.73 -28.74 -13.51
CA GLY A 184 41.33 -27.75 -12.59
C GLY A 184 40.35 -26.84 -11.82
N SER A 185 39.49 -27.40 -10.97
CA SER A 185 38.52 -26.68 -10.14
C SER A 185 39.02 -26.45 -8.72
N SER A 186 39.48 -25.23 -8.42
CA SER A 186 39.82 -24.82 -7.04
C SER A 186 38.68 -24.03 -6.39
N THR A 187 37.90 -24.67 -5.51
CA THR A 187 36.96 -24.01 -4.61
C THR A 187 37.55 -23.90 -3.21
N SER A 188 37.99 -22.69 -2.83
CA SER A 188 38.61 -22.43 -1.53
C SER A 188 37.59 -21.88 -0.53
N SER A 189 37.13 -22.71 0.40
CA SER A 189 36.18 -22.34 1.46
C SER A 189 36.87 -22.25 2.82
N THR A 190 36.84 -21.06 3.44
CA THR A 190 37.14 -20.86 4.86
C THR A 190 36.12 -19.91 5.46
N GLY A 191 35.18 -20.43 6.24
CA GLY A 191 34.35 -19.61 7.12
C GLY A 191 35.14 -19.20 8.36
N SER A 192 34.71 -18.13 9.03
CA SER A 192 35.16 -17.79 10.38
C SER A 192 33.97 -17.33 11.21
N ALA A 193 33.93 -17.76 12.46
CA ALA A 193 32.85 -17.48 13.41
C ALA A 193 33.41 -16.77 14.66
N GLY A 194 32.55 -16.15 15.45
CA GLY A 194 32.88 -15.64 16.78
C GLY A 194 32.89 -14.11 16.91
N SER A 195 31.84 -13.61 17.57
CA SER A 195 31.88 -12.36 18.35
C SER A 195 32.38 -12.69 19.78
N PRO A 196 32.72 -11.73 20.68
CA PRO A 196 31.68 -10.93 21.34
C PRO A 196 32.07 -9.51 21.83
N ASP A 197 31.03 -8.75 22.23
CA ASP A 197 30.98 -7.66 23.24
C ASP A 197 31.87 -6.39 23.07
N HIS A 198 31.50 -5.20 23.58
CA HIS A 198 30.46 -4.81 24.58
C HIS A 198 29.79 -3.45 24.11
N HIS A 199 28.95 -2.66 24.81
CA HIS A 199 28.58 -2.55 26.23
C HIS A 199 27.12 -2.08 26.47
N HIS A 200 26.82 -0.76 26.53
CA HIS A 200 25.57 -0.20 27.08
C HIS A 200 25.15 1.14 26.46
N HIS A 201 23.83 1.30 26.21
CA HIS A 201 23.06 2.28 26.98
C HIS A 201 21.56 1.92 27.07
N HIS A 202 20.86 2.48 28.06
CA HIS A 202 19.43 2.21 28.32
C HIS A 202 18.49 2.84 27.30
N HIS A 203 17.36 2.17 27.02
CA HIS A 203 16.06 2.66 27.50
C HIS A 203 15.03 1.51 27.62
N HIS A 204 14.11 1.63 28.58
CA HIS A 204 13.05 0.65 28.83
C HIS A 204 11.75 1.02 28.11
N HIS A 205 11.05 0.02 27.57
CA HIS A 205 9.58 0.02 27.42
C HIS A 205 9.05 -1.41 27.68
N PRO A 206 7.83 -1.58 28.25
CA PRO A 206 7.36 -2.87 28.74
C PRO A 206 6.75 -3.81 27.68
N LYS A 207 6.39 -5.02 28.13
CA LYS A 207 6.06 -6.21 27.31
C LYS A 207 4.63 -6.24 26.74
N PRO A 208 4.37 -7.09 25.72
CA PRO A 208 3.10 -7.12 24.97
C PRO A 208 2.03 -8.02 25.61
N VAL A 209 0.82 -7.92 25.08
CA VAL A 209 -0.24 -8.94 25.19
C VAL A 209 -0.40 -9.61 23.82
N GLU A 210 -0.38 -10.94 23.79
CA GLU A 210 -0.71 -11.72 22.60
C GLU A 210 -2.22 -11.72 22.35
N ASN A 211 -2.65 -11.74 21.08
CA ASN A 211 -3.95 -12.32 20.74
C ASN A 211 -3.87 -13.03 19.38
N LYS A 212 -4.24 -14.32 19.36
CA LYS A 212 -4.21 -15.18 18.17
C LYS A 212 -5.56 -15.15 17.46
N THR A 213 -5.60 -14.66 16.22
CA THR A 213 -6.40 -15.25 15.12
C THR A 213 -5.89 -14.69 13.80
N GLY A 214 -5.42 -15.55 12.90
CA GLY A 214 -4.74 -15.13 11.66
C GLY A 214 -4.79 -16.17 10.53
N THR A 215 -5.96 -16.76 10.29
CA THR A 215 -6.17 -17.65 9.15
C THR A 215 -6.54 -16.83 7.91
N ILE A 216 -5.68 -16.85 6.88
CA ILE A 216 -6.06 -16.89 5.45
C ILE A 216 -4.80 -17.22 4.62
N ARG A 217 -4.86 -18.31 3.84
CA ARG A 217 -3.94 -18.51 2.70
C ARG A 217 -4.55 -17.84 1.47
N ARG A 218 -3.77 -17.01 0.78
CA ARG A 218 -3.83 -16.78 -0.69
C ARG A 218 -2.36 -16.56 -1.08
N SER A 219 -1.71 -17.54 -1.71
CA SER A 219 -1.77 -17.84 -3.15
C SER A 219 -1.32 -16.65 -3.98
N ALA A 220 -0.28 -16.87 -4.78
CA ALA A 220 0.07 -16.01 -5.91
C ALA A 220 -0.86 -16.30 -7.10
N ASP A 221 -0.53 -15.70 -8.24
CA ASP A 221 -1.24 -15.75 -9.54
C ASP A 221 -2.58 -14.97 -9.47
N ASP A 222 -2.93 -14.07 -10.41
CA ASP A 222 -2.60 -13.94 -11.83
C ASP A 222 -2.12 -12.51 -12.18
N LEU A 223 -1.42 -12.33 -13.32
CA LEU A 223 -0.89 -11.06 -13.80
C LEU A 223 -1.25 -10.80 -15.28
N SER A 224 -2.54 -10.89 -15.63
CA SER A 224 -2.99 -10.69 -17.02
C SER A 224 -4.34 -9.95 -17.16
N THR A 225 -4.28 -8.61 -17.36
CA THR A 225 -5.07 -7.79 -18.33
C THR A 225 -4.99 -6.30 -17.98
N LEU A 226 -4.62 -5.46 -18.95
CA LEU A 226 -4.62 -4.00 -18.83
C LEU A 226 -5.70 -3.39 -19.76
N PRO A 227 -6.77 -2.76 -19.24
CA PRO A 227 -7.70 -1.99 -20.06
C PRO A 227 -7.13 -0.61 -20.39
N HIS A 228 -7.19 -0.18 -21.65
CA HIS A 228 -6.71 1.14 -22.07
C HIS A 228 -7.50 2.27 -21.39
N HIS A 229 -6.81 3.13 -20.64
CA HIS A 229 -7.46 4.29 -20.02
C HIS A 229 -7.66 5.44 -21.03
N ARG A 230 -8.89 5.95 -21.08
CA ARG A 230 -9.39 6.96 -22.02
C ARG A 230 -8.83 8.35 -21.69
N SER A 231 -8.35 9.08 -22.70
CA SER A 231 -7.82 10.44 -22.55
C SER A 231 -8.87 11.44 -22.03
N ILE A 232 -8.43 12.37 -21.17
CA ILE A 232 -9.23 13.50 -20.69
C ILE A 232 -8.75 14.78 -21.41
N PRO A 233 -9.64 15.57 -22.05
CA PRO A 233 -9.28 16.86 -22.62
C PRO A 233 -9.33 17.98 -21.56
N ASN A 234 -8.26 18.77 -21.45
CA ASN A 234 -8.29 20.04 -20.72
C ASN A 234 -8.91 21.13 -21.60
N GLY A 235 -9.80 21.95 -21.05
CA GLY A 235 -10.36 23.09 -21.79
C GLY A 235 -11.51 23.82 -21.07
N LEU A 236 -11.17 24.72 -20.15
CA LEU A 236 -12.10 25.71 -19.60
C LEU A 236 -11.44 27.10 -19.59
N ASN A 237 -11.61 27.84 -20.69
CA ASN A 237 -11.33 29.28 -20.72
C ASN A 237 -12.52 30.02 -20.08
N GLY A 238 -12.35 30.52 -18.87
CA GLY A 238 -13.27 31.48 -18.25
C GLY A 238 -12.72 32.90 -18.39
N HIS A 239 -13.38 33.75 -19.18
CA HIS A 239 -13.08 35.18 -19.18
C HIS A 239 -13.66 35.83 -17.91
N CYS A 240 -12.81 36.50 -17.13
CA CYS A 240 -13.23 37.59 -16.25
C CYS A 240 -12.77 38.90 -16.89
N THR A 241 -13.68 39.87 -16.98
CA THR A 241 -13.44 41.21 -17.51
C THR A 241 -13.47 42.23 -16.37
N ASP A 242 -12.31 42.66 -15.91
CA ASP A 242 -12.19 43.82 -15.01
C ASP A 242 -12.00 45.10 -15.82
N THR A 243 -12.92 46.07 -15.69
CA THR A 243 -12.60 47.51 -15.69
C THR A 243 -13.82 48.38 -15.35
N ALA A 244 -13.57 49.40 -14.51
CA ALA A 244 -14.42 50.56 -14.19
C ALA A 244 -15.80 50.26 -13.54
#